data_AF-A0A523B3H5-F1
#
_entry.id   AF-A0A523B3H5-F1
#
_cell.length_a   1.000
_cell.length_b   1.000
_cell.length_c   1.000
_cell.angle_alpha   90.00
_cell.angle_beta   90.00
_cell.angle_gamma   90.00
#
_symmetry.space_group_name_H-M   'P 1'
#
loop_
_entity.id
_entity.type
_entity.pdbx_description
1 polymer ?
#
loop_
_entity_poly.entity_id
_entity_poly.type
_entity_poly.pdbx_seq_one_letter_code
_entity_poly.pdbx_strand_id
1 'polypeptide(L)' 'MAKGEQAKTKYYRVEGGKLKVLRRYCPRCGPGVFMAEH' A
#
# COMPACT_ATOMS: atom_id res chain seq x y z
N MET A 1 -16.64 -7.96 15.56
CA MET A 1 -16.44 -9.16 14.73
C MET A 1 -15.54 -8.79 13.57
N ALA A 2 -14.40 -9.47 13.48
CA ALA A 2 -13.22 -9.09 12.70
C ALA A 2 -13.47 -8.98 11.19
N LYS A 3 -13.19 -7.81 10.61
CA LYS A 3 -13.03 -7.64 9.16
C LYS A 3 -11.54 -7.37 8.95
N GLY A 4 -10.82 -8.33 8.36
CA GLY A 4 -9.35 -8.35 8.28
C GLY A 4 -8.78 -6.99 7.88
N GLU A 5 -8.23 -6.27 8.87
CA GLU A 5 -7.64 -4.95 8.70
C GLU A 5 -6.30 -5.10 7.98
N GLN A 6 -6.35 -5.17 6.64
CA GLN A 6 -5.14 -5.00 5.83
C GLN A 6 -4.76 -3.52 5.91
N ALA A 7 -4.04 -3.17 6.98
CA ALA A 7 -3.55 -1.81 7.18
C ALA A 7 -2.72 -1.37 5.97
N LYS A 8 -3.13 -0.27 5.33
CA LYS A 8 -2.50 0.28 4.11
C LYS A 8 -1.01 0.61 4.32
N THR A 9 -0.61 0.82 5.58
CA THR A 9 0.78 1.02 6.03
C THR A 9 1.70 -0.14 5.67
N LYS A 10 1.19 -1.37 5.54
CA LYS A 10 2.00 -2.55 5.18
C LYS A 10 2.65 -2.44 3.80
N TYR A 11 2.10 -1.59 2.92
CA TYR A 11 2.63 -1.36 1.57
C TYR A 11 3.65 -0.23 1.51
N TYR A 12 3.97 0.39 2.64
CA TYR A 12 4.99 1.42 2.75
C TYR A 12 6.16 0.88 3.57
N ARG A 13 7.35 0.84 2.96
CA ARG A 13 8.58 0.42 3.63
C ARG A 13 9.57 1.56 3.61
N VAL A 14 10.11 1.90 4.78
CA VAL A 14 11.19 2.89 4.88
C VAL A 14 12.51 2.12 4.83
N GLU A 15 13.32 2.35 3.81
CA GLU A 15 14.67 1.79 3.71
C GLU A 15 15.68 2.93 3.62
N GLY A 16 16.58 3.02 4.60
CA GLY A 16 17.68 4.00 4.61
C GLY A 16 17.24 5.46 4.55
N GLY A 17 16.09 5.79 5.14
CA GLY A 17 15.52 7.14 5.12
C GLY A 17 14.70 7.49 3.87
N LYS A 18 14.52 6.53 2.93
CA LYS A 18 13.66 6.70 1.75
C LYS A 18 12.40 5.84 1.88
N LEU A 19 11.25 6.46 1.65
CA LEU A 19 9.96 5.79 1.65
C LEU A 19 9.79 5.06 0.30
N LYS A 20 9.90 3.74 0.34
CA LYS A 20 9.61 2.86 -0.79
C LYS A 20 8.19 2.34 -0.69
N VAL A 21 7.49 2.44 -1.81
CA VAL A 21 6.15 1.93 -1.97
C VAL A 21 6.24 0.53 -2.56
N LEU A 22 5.72 -0.48 -1.83
CA LEU A 22 5.84 -1.89 -2.19
C LEU A 22 4.85 -2.32 -3.28
N ARG A 23 3.70 -1.63 -3.39
CA ARG A 23 2.66 -1.92 -4.38
C ARG A 23 2.45 -0.76 -5.35
N ARG A 24 2.03 -1.09 -6.58
CA ARG A 24 1.64 -0.07 -7.55
C ARG A 24 0.37 0.65 -7.09
N TYR A 25 0.35 1.97 -7.26
CA TYR A 25 -0.86 2.76 -7.11
C TYR A 25 -1.82 2.51 -8.28
N CYS A 26 -3.11 2.57 -8.00
CA CYS A 26 -4.11 2.50 -9.05
C CYS A 26 -4.06 3.78 -9.89
N PRO A 27 -3.78 3.71 -11.21
CA PRO A 27 -3.69 4.89 -12.07
C PRO A 27 -5.03 5.61 -12.23
N ARG A 28 -6.15 4.93 -11.94
CA ARG A 28 -7.50 5.51 -12.00
C ARG A 28 -7.94 6.15 -10.69
N CYS A 29 -7.50 5.62 -9.55
CA CYS A 29 -7.93 6.08 -8.23
C CYS A 29 -6.94 7.07 -7.59
N GLY A 30 -5.70 7.12 -8.08
CA GLY A 30 -4.68 8.03 -7.59
C GLY A 30 -3.85 7.50 -6.42
N PRO A 31 -2.94 8.34 -5.89
CA PRO A 31 -2.02 7.96 -4.82
C PRO A 31 -2.78 7.63 -3.52
N GLY A 32 -2.43 6.50 -2.89
CA GLY A 32 -3.06 6.01 -1.65
C GLY A 32 -4.02 4.83 -1.83
N VAL A 33 -4.34 4.46 -3.08
CA VAL A 33 -5.07 3.22 -3.40
C VAL A 33 -4.12 2.25 -4.10
N PHE A 34 -3.86 1.13 -3.43
CA PHE A 34 -3.01 0.07 -3.94
C PHE A 34 -3.82 -0.96 -4.71
N MET A 35 -3.24 -1.47 -5.80
CA MET A 35 -3.81 -2.62 -6.50
C MET A 35 -3.70 -3.87 -5.62
N ALA A 36 -4.72 -4.72 -5.65
CA ALA A 36 -4.62 -6.05 -5.08
C ALA A 36 -3.71 -6.91 -5.95
N GLU A 37 -2.92 -7.77 -5.32
CA GLU A 37 -2.21 -8.86 -6.00
C GLU A 37 -3.15 -10.08 -5.97
N HIS A 38 -3.32 -10.73 -7.12
CA HIS A 38 -4.13 -11.95 -7.26
C HIS A 38 -3.29 -13.16 -6.82
#